data_AF-A0AAV1R4P3-F1
#
_entry.id   AF-A0AAV1R4P3-F1
#
_cell.length_a   1.000
_cell.length_b   1.000
_cell.length_c   1.000
_cell.angle_alpha   90.00
_cell.angle_beta   90.00
_cell.angle_gamma   90.00
#
_symmetry.space_group_name_H-M   'P 1'
#
loop_
_entity.id
_entity.type
_entity.pdbx_description
1 polymer ?
#
loop_
_entity_poly.entity_id
_entity_poly.type
_entity_poly.pdbx_seq_one_letter_code
_entity_poly.pdbx_strand_id
1 'polypeptide(L)'
;MAKLQYFLVCRLDISGWRTLRYMFAGVVILQGMQKNLPQGCTKRFNPIMCFFPQRLIASVRTPLFLVNTAYDTWQVQVSLAPASADHHGHWIGCRKNHARCTGTQIGFLQGDYYCPFK
;
A
#
# COMPACT_ATOMS: atom_id res chain seq x y z
N MET A 1 7.28 6.87 23.28
CA MET A 1 6.33 5.85 22.77
C MET A 1 6.62 5.62 21.30
N ALA A 2 7.06 4.42 20.92
CA ALA A 2 7.19 4.04 19.52
C ALA A 2 5.78 3.72 18.98
N LYS A 3 5.40 4.30 17.84
CA LYS A 3 4.18 3.91 17.13
C LYS A 3 4.54 2.92 16.04
N LEU A 4 3.90 1.76 16.05
CA LEU A 4 3.95 0.82 14.93
C LEU A 4 3.03 1.34 13.83
N GLN A 5 3.60 1.67 12.67
CA GLN A 5 2.84 2.05 11.48
C GLN A 5 3.12 0.99 10.42
N TYR A 6 2.09 0.23 10.02
CA TYR A 6 2.18 -0.69 8.89
C TYR A 6 2.55 0.09 7.62
N PHE A 7 3.64 -0.30 6.97
CA PHE A 7 4.15 0.42 5.79
C PHE A 7 3.43 -0.04 4.53
N LEU A 8 2.35 0.66 4.19
CA LEU A 8 1.60 0.42 2.98
C LEU A 8 2.30 1.06 1.78
N VAL A 9 2.40 0.28 0.70
CA VAL A 9 3.03 0.70 -0.55
C VAL A 9 1.96 1.07 -1.56
N CYS A 10 1.98 2.32 -2.03
CA CYS A 10 1.15 2.79 -3.15
C CYS A 10 1.70 2.25 -4.48
N ARG A 11 1.01 1.29 -5.10
CA ARG A 11 1.37 0.66 -6.37
C ARG A 11 0.15 0.28 -7.20
N LEU A 12 0.38 0.00 -8.48
CA LEU A 12 -0.61 -0.65 -9.34
C LEU A 12 -0.70 -2.14 -8.99
N ASP A 13 -1.89 -2.69 -9.05
CA ASP A 13 -2.11 -4.12 -8.96
C ASP A 13 -1.76 -4.84 -10.27
N ILE A 14 -1.90 -6.17 -10.27
CA ILE A 14 -1.61 -7.03 -11.43
C ILE A 14 -2.47 -6.72 -12.66
N SER A 15 -3.58 -6.01 -12.50
CA SER A 15 -4.46 -5.54 -13.57
C SER A 15 -4.22 -4.08 -13.96
N GLY A 16 -3.22 -3.42 -13.36
CA GLY A 16 -2.86 -2.03 -13.62
C GLY A 16 -3.71 -1.01 -12.85
N TRP A 17 -4.56 -1.44 -11.93
CA TRP A 17 -5.46 -0.56 -11.17
C TRP A 17 -4.85 -0.09 -9.84
N ARG A 18 -5.32 1.05 -9.34
CA ARG A 18 -4.86 1.66 -8.08
C ARG A 18 -5.71 1.20 -6.89
N THR A 19 -5.90 -0.10 -6.76
CA THR A 19 -6.85 -0.71 -5.81
C THR A 19 -6.68 -0.20 -4.38
N LEU A 20 -5.45 -0.16 -3.86
CA LEU A 20 -5.19 0.31 -2.50
C LEU A 20 -5.48 1.81 -2.32
N ARG A 21 -5.19 2.63 -3.33
CA ARG A 21 -5.49 4.07 -3.28
C ARG A 21 -7.00 4.31 -3.20
N TYR A 22 -7.80 3.59 -3.99
CA TYR A 22 -9.25 3.70 -3.94
C TYR A 22 -9.83 3.21 -2.62
N MET A 23 -9.31 2.11 -2.09
CA MET A 23 -9.69 1.60 -0.77
C MET A 23 -9.46 2.67 0.31
N PHE A 24 -8.26 3.24 0.39
CA PHE A 24 -7.94 4.28 1.37
C PHE A 24 -8.63 5.61 1.09
N ALA A 25 -8.94 5.92 -0.17
CA ALA A 25 -9.79 7.07 -0.50
C ALA A 25 -11.17 6.92 0.15
N GLY A 26 -11.77 5.74 0.04
CA GLY A 26 -13.02 5.41 0.72
C GLY A 26 -12.92 5.59 2.23
N VAL A 27 -11.87 5.05 2.86
CA VAL A 27 -11.64 5.22 4.31
C VAL A 27 -11.53 6.69 4.70
N VAL A 28 -10.74 7.47 3.98
CA VAL A 28 -10.51 8.89 4.27
C VAL A 28 -11.80 9.70 4.18
N ILE A 29 -12.61 9.43 3.16
CA ILE A 29 -13.87 10.14 2.90
C ILE A 29 -14.95 9.70 3.88
N LEU A 30 -15.20 8.39 3.99
CA LEU A 30 -16.29 7.84 4.81
C LEU A 30 -16.07 8.05 6.30
N GLN A 31 -14.82 7.94 6.77
CA GLN A 31 -14.49 8.06 8.20
C GLN A 31 -14.07 9.49 8.60
N GLY A 32 -14.10 10.45 7.67
CA GLY A 32 -13.70 11.83 7.94
C GLY A 32 -12.26 12.00 8.43
N MET A 33 -11.39 11.02 8.12
CA MET A 33 -10.03 10.93 8.68
C MET A 33 -9.11 12.08 8.26
N GLN A 34 -9.51 12.88 7.26
CA GLN A 34 -8.78 14.07 6.83
C GLN A 34 -8.39 14.99 8.00
N LYS A 35 -9.26 15.11 9.02
CA LYS A 35 -9.02 15.95 10.21
C LYS A 35 -7.98 15.38 11.17
N ASN A 36 -7.77 14.06 11.14
CA ASN A 36 -6.86 13.34 12.03
C ASN A 36 -5.46 13.14 11.43
N LEU A 37 -5.28 13.49 10.16
CA LEU A 37 -3.99 13.38 9.48
C LEU A 37 -3.08 14.57 9.83
N PRO A 38 -1.74 14.37 9.89
CA PRO A 38 -0.81 15.46 10.18
C PRO A 38 -0.92 16.60 9.18
N GLN A 39 -1.10 17.81 9.70
CA GLN A 39 -1.21 19.02 8.88
C GLN A 39 0.01 19.26 7.99
N GLY A 40 1.20 18.85 8.43
CA GLY A 40 2.43 18.96 7.64
C GLY A 40 2.34 18.18 6.31
N CYS A 41 1.62 17.06 6.30
CA CYS A 41 1.42 16.26 5.10
C CYS A 41 0.24 16.79 4.28
N THR A 42 -0.92 17.05 4.90
CA THR A 42 -2.14 17.44 4.19
C THR A 42 -2.05 18.84 3.55
N LYS A 43 -1.15 19.71 4.02
CA LYS A 43 -0.81 20.98 3.36
C LYS A 43 -0.01 20.82 2.06
N ARG A 44 0.71 19.70 1.89
CA ARG A 44 1.61 19.45 0.75
C ARG A 44 1.04 18.44 -0.24
N PHE A 45 0.18 17.54 0.23
CA PHE A 45 -0.32 16.42 -0.55
C PHE A 45 -1.82 16.23 -0.33
N ASN A 46 -2.47 15.55 -1.28
CA ASN A 46 -3.85 15.10 -1.11
C ASN A 46 -3.98 14.27 0.19
N PRO A 47 -5.01 14.48 1.03
CA PRO A 47 -5.17 13.75 2.30
C PRO A 47 -5.11 12.23 2.17
N ILE A 48 -5.58 11.67 1.05
CA ILE A 48 -5.51 10.23 0.76
C ILE A 48 -4.06 9.76 0.69
N MET A 49 -3.16 10.59 0.15
CA MET A 49 -1.73 10.28 0.08
C MET A 49 -1.06 10.27 1.45
N CYS A 50 -1.59 11.00 2.41
CA CYS A 50 -1.05 11.05 3.77
C CYS A 50 -1.35 9.79 4.59
N PHE A 51 -2.18 8.87 4.07
CA PHE A 51 -2.29 7.51 4.61
C PHE A 51 -1.12 6.61 4.22
N PHE A 52 -0.36 6.96 3.17
CA PHE A 52 0.80 6.19 2.74
C PHE A 52 2.06 6.70 3.44
N PRO A 53 2.77 5.86 4.21
CA PRO A 53 3.93 6.29 4.98
C PRO A 53 5.04 6.94 4.16
N GLN A 54 5.14 6.60 2.87
CA GLN A 54 6.06 7.23 1.90
C GLN A 54 5.91 8.76 1.83
N ARG A 55 4.71 9.29 2.08
CA ARG A 55 4.42 10.74 2.11
C ARG A 55 4.38 11.26 3.55
N LEU A 56 3.90 10.45 4.48
CA LEU A 56 3.67 10.83 5.87
C LEU A 56 4.96 10.96 6.69
N ILE A 57 5.93 10.05 6.52
CA ILE A 57 7.13 9.94 7.37
C ILE A 57 7.93 11.24 7.38
N ALA A 58 8.00 11.95 6.25
CA ALA A 58 8.68 13.25 6.16
C ALA A 58 8.07 14.34 7.06
N SER A 59 6.84 14.15 7.56
CA SER A 59 6.17 15.07 8.49
C SER A 59 6.21 14.61 9.95
N VAL A 60 6.76 13.43 10.24
CA VAL A 60 6.81 12.87 11.60
C VAL A 60 8.08 13.34 12.29
N ARG A 61 7.94 13.98 13.46
CA ARG A 61 9.06 14.50 14.26
C ARG A 61 9.57 13.49 15.30
N THR A 62 8.71 12.58 15.74
CA THR A 62 9.06 11.56 16.72
C THR A 62 9.91 10.47 16.07
N PRO A 63 10.95 9.93 16.75
CA PRO A 63 11.68 8.78 16.25
C PRO A 63 10.74 7.62 15.90
N LEU A 64 10.96 7.02 14.72
CA LEU A 64 10.17 5.91 14.20
C LEU A 64 11.05 4.67 14.06
N PHE A 65 10.48 3.52 14.38
CA PHE A 65 11.06 2.22 14.07
C PHE A 65 10.11 1.51 13.12
N LEU A 66 10.61 1.11 11.95
CA LEU A 66 9.83 0.49 10.89
C LEU A 66 10.19 -0.99 10.80
N VAL A 67 9.20 -1.85 11.06
CA VAL A 67 9.31 -3.29 10.86
C VAL A 67 8.27 -3.68 9.84
N ASN A 68 8.73 -4.22 8.72
CA ASN A 68 7.85 -4.81 7.71
C ASN A 68 8.44 -6.13 7.26
N THR A 69 7.57 -7.04 6.84
CA THR A 69 7.99 -8.24 6.13
C THR A 69 8.34 -7.86 4.69
N ALA A 70 9.20 -8.65 4.04
CA ALA A 70 9.53 -8.43 2.63
C ALA A 70 8.29 -8.57 1.72
N TYR A 71 7.36 -9.46 2.11
CA TYR A 71 6.10 -9.69 1.43
C TYR A 71 4.98 -9.77 2.47
N ASP A 72 4.29 -8.66 2.69
CA ASP A 72 3.14 -8.63 3.58
C ASP A 72 1.93 -9.30 2.90
N THR A 73 1.44 -10.39 3.51
CA THR A 73 0.40 -11.23 2.91
C THR A 73 -0.90 -10.46 2.68
N TRP A 74 -1.26 -9.59 3.62
CA TRP A 74 -2.44 -8.74 3.48
C TRP A 74 -2.27 -7.79 2.30
N GLN A 75 -1.12 -7.14 2.20
CA GLN A 75 -0.83 -6.25 1.08
C GLN A 75 -0.86 -6.97 -0.27
N VAL A 76 -0.27 -8.15 -0.36
CA VAL A 76 -0.32 -8.94 -1.61
C VAL A 76 -1.75 -9.31 -1.96
N GLN A 77 -2.55 -9.78 -1.00
CA GLN A 77 -3.90 -10.27 -1.25
C GLN A 77 -4.93 -9.17 -1.50
N VAL A 78 -4.77 -7.99 -0.90
CA VAL A 78 -5.78 -6.93 -0.95
C VAL A 78 -5.39 -5.80 -1.90
N SER A 79 -4.09 -5.52 -2.03
CA SER A 79 -3.60 -4.45 -2.89
C SER A 79 -3.05 -4.94 -4.22
N LEU A 80 -2.11 -5.90 -4.21
CA LEU A 80 -1.28 -6.18 -5.38
C LEU A 80 -1.90 -7.23 -6.30
N ALA A 81 -2.47 -8.28 -5.73
CA ALA A 81 -3.10 -9.39 -6.44
C ALA A 81 -4.47 -9.73 -5.82
N PRO A 82 -5.42 -8.77 -5.78
CA PRO A 82 -6.77 -9.04 -5.32
C PRO A 82 -7.49 -10.01 -6.23
N ALA A 83 -8.47 -10.75 -5.67
CA ALA A 83 -9.23 -11.73 -6.45
C ALA A 83 -9.98 -11.08 -7.63
N SER A 84 -10.36 -9.81 -7.49
CA SER A 84 -10.97 -9.01 -8.55
C SER A 84 -10.03 -8.71 -9.73
N ALA A 85 -8.71 -8.76 -9.53
CA ALA A 85 -7.70 -8.50 -10.57
C ALA A 85 -7.10 -9.79 -11.16
N ASP A 86 -7.28 -10.95 -10.49
CA ASP A 86 -6.75 -12.25 -10.91
C ASP A 86 -7.84 -13.13 -11.53
N HIS A 87 -8.43 -12.69 -12.65
CA HIS A 87 -9.55 -13.39 -13.29
C HIS A 87 -9.23 -14.84 -13.69
N HIS A 88 -7.96 -15.12 -14.01
CA HIS A 88 -7.49 -16.44 -14.45
C HIS A 88 -6.90 -17.29 -13.31
N GLY A 89 -6.82 -16.76 -12.08
CA GLY A 89 -6.37 -17.50 -10.90
C GLY A 89 -4.86 -17.78 -10.83
N HIS A 90 -4.04 -17.08 -11.62
CA HIS A 90 -2.59 -17.31 -11.68
C HIS A 90 -1.89 -16.94 -10.37
N TRP A 91 -2.46 -16.02 -9.60
CA TRP A 91 -1.86 -15.52 -8.35
C TRP A 91 -2.36 -16.25 -7.11
N ILE A 92 -3.38 -17.11 -7.20
CA ILE A 92 -3.97 -17.82 -6.05
C ILE A 92 -2.93 -18.58 -5.21
N GLY A 93 -2.01 -19.29 -5.88
CA GLY A 93 -0.95 -20.03 -5.20
C GLY A 93 0.06 -19.09 -4.54
N CYS A 94 0.58 -18.13 -5.30
CA CYS A 94 1.60 -17.17 -4.88
C CYS A 94 1.14 -16.31 -3.69
N ARG A 95 -0.07 -15.74 -3.73
CA ARG A 95 -0.59 -14.86 -2.67
C ARG A 95 -0.95 -15.58 -1.36
N LYS A 96 -1.13 -16.90 -1.40
CA LYS A 96 -1.36 -17.74 -0.19
C LYS A 96 -0.04 -18.27 0.36
N ASN A 97 0.92 -18.55 -0.50
CA ASN A 97 2.24 -19.02 -0.13
C ASN A 97 3.28 -18.46 -1.12
N HIS A 98 4.11 -17.53 -0.65
CA HIS A 98 5.11 -16.87 -1.49
C HIS A 98 6.17 -17.83 -2.06
N ALA A 99 6.36 -19.00 -1.45
CA ALA A 99 7.23 -20.05 -2.00
C ALA A 99 6.68 -20.68 -3.29
N ARG A 100 5.40 -20.46 -3.61
CA ARG A 100 4.75 -20.93 -4.84
C ARG A 100 4.73 -19.88 -5.94
N CYS A 101 5.33 -18.71 -5.72
CA CYS A 101 5.42 -17.67 -6.74
C CYS A 101 6.40 -18.08 -7.83
N THR A 102 6.04 -17.82 -9.08
CA THR A 102 6.97 -17.91 -10.21
C THR A 102 7.99 -16.77 -10.15
N GLY A 103 9.11 -16.89 -10.87
CA GLY A 103 10.10 -15.81 -10.96
C GLY A 103 9.51 -14.49 -11.47
N THR A 104 8.54 -14.55 -12.39
CA THR A 104 7.82 -13.37 -12.89
C THR A 104 6.93 -12.72 -11.82
N GLN A 105 6.26 -13.52 -10.99
CA GLN A 105 5.46 -13.01 -9.87
C GLN A 105 6.32 -12.36 -8.80
N ILE A 106 7.45 -12.99 -8.44
CA ILE A 106 8.43 -12.40 -7.52
C ILE A 106 8.99 -11.09 -8.08
N GLY A 107 9.35 -11.06 -9.37
CA GLY A 107 9.81 -9.85 -10.05
C GLY A 107 8.78 -8.71 -9.98
N PHE A 108 7.50 -9.01 -10.15
CA PHE A 108 6.43 -8.03 -9.97
C PHE A 108 6.34 -7.50 -8.53
N LEU A 109 6.42 -8.39 -7.52
CA LEU A 109 6.39 -8.02 -6.10
C LEU A 109 7.61 -7.16 -5.70
N GLN A 110 8.76 -7.41 -6.31
CA GLN A 110 10.01 -6.67 -6.08
C GLN A 110 10.14 -5.39 -6.91
N GLY A 111 9.28 -5.20 -7.93
CA GLY A 111 9.36 -4.07 -8.85
C GLY A 111 9.27 -2.71 -8.15
N ASP A 112 9.58 -1.63 -8.88
CA ASP A 112 9.78 -0.31 -8.31
C ASP A 112 8.53 0.35 -7.72
N TYR A 113 8.73 1.13 -6.66
CA TYR A 113 7.72 1.89 -5.92
C TYR A 113 7.20 3.12 -6.68
N TYR A 114 6.77 2.95 -7.92
CA TYR A 114 6.17 4.05 -8.68
C TYR A 114 4.66 4.09 -8.49
N CYS A 115 4.19 5.09 -7.74
CA CYS A 115 2.78 5.51 -7.75
C CYS A 115 2.70 6.80 -8.57
N PRO A 116 2.43 6.75 -9.89
CA PRO A 116 2.34 7.97 -10.70
C PRO A 116 1.24 8.90 -10.18
N PHE A 117 1.40 10.21 -10.35
CA PHE A 117 0.52 11.25 -9.81
C PHE A 117 -0.62 11.69 -10.74
N LYS A 118 -0.84 11.00 -11.87
CA LYS A 118 -1.99 11.21 -12.73
C LYS A 118 -3.12 10.26 -12.38
#